data_AF-A0A7K2U1B3-F1
#
_entry.id   AF-A0A7K2U1B3-F1
#
_cell.length_a   1.000
_cell.length_b   1.000
_cell.length_c   1.000
_cell.angle_alpha   90.00
_cell.angle_beta   90.00
_cell.angle_gamma   90.00
#
_symmetry.space_group_name_H-M   'P 1'
#
loop_
_entity.id
_entity.type
_entity.pdbx_description
1 polymer ?
#
loop_
_entity_poly.entity_id
_entity_poly.type
_entity_poly.pdbx_seq_one_letter_code
_entity_poly.pdbx_strand_id
1 'polypeptide(L)'
;TKSWTVSPGNWTFESVKLTSGDYNGNGRDDLAAMYDYADGSAAMFTWLSDTDGTFLAPRKSWETAPGNWYPEHVQLVSGDYDGNGRDDVAAFYGYDDARAALFTFKSDTTGKFAAPVKSWNVPAKQWWGEHVKLG
;
A
#
# COMPACT_ATOMS: atom_id res chain seq x y z
N THR A 1 -12.50 14.09 -19.21
CA THR A 1 -11.74 12.97 -19.83
C THR A 1 -11.46 11.94 -18.76
N LYS A 2 -11.34 10.65 -19.11
CA LYS A 2 -10.96 9.61 -18.14
C LYS A 2 -9.44 9.49 -18.16
N SER A 3 -8.77 9.68 -17.02
CA SER A 3 -7.31 9.55 -16.94
C SER A 3 -6.83 8.10 -17.11
N TRP A 4 -7.64 7.12 -16.68
CA TRP A 4 -7.33 5.71 -16.85
C TRP A 4 -8.59 4.84 -16.78
N THR A 5 -8.60 3.71 -17.50
CA THR A 5 -9.68 2.71 -17.49
C THR A 5 -9.13 1.31 -17.79
N VAL A 6 -9.80 0.28 -17.29
CA VAL A 6 -9.56 -1.13 -17.65
C VAL A 6 -10.82 -1.78 -18.18
N SER A 7 -10.66 -2.91 -18.88
CA SER A 7 -11.77 -3.74 -19.33
C SER A 7 -12.61 -4.24 -18.15
N PRO A 8 -13.94 -4.37 -18.31
CA PRO A 8 -14.83 -4.89 -17.28
C PRO A 8 -14.34 -6.23 -16.69
N GLY A 9 -14.58 -6.43 -15.39
CA GLY A 9 -14.19 -7.64 -14.65
C GLY A 9 -12.77 -7.62 -14.10
N ASN A 10 -11.98 -6.58 -14.38
CA ASN A 10 -10.69 -6.32 -13.73
C ASN A 10 -10.82 -5.12 -12.78
N TRP A 11 -10.04 -5.05 -11.70
CA TRP A 11 -10.05 -3.91 -10.78
C TRP A 11 -11.43 -3.63 -10.15
N THR A 12 -12.00 -4.64 -9.52
CA THR A 12 -13.24 -4.50 -8.74
C THR A 12 -12.97 -3.80 -7.41
N PHE A 13 -13.98 -3.16 -6.80
CA PHE A 13 -13.81 -2.54 -5.47
C PHE A 13 -13.39 -3.54 -4.38
N GLU A 14 -13.69 -4.82 -4.55
CA GLU A 14 -13.32 -5.89 -3.61
C GLU A 14 -11.84 -6.26 -3.70
N SER A 15 -11.22 -6.08 -4.86
CA SER A 15 -9.81 -6.45 -5.13
C SER A 15 -8.84 -5.28 -4.96
N VAL A 16 -9.30 -4.13 -4.46
CA VAL A 16 -8.49 -2.91 -4.39
C VAL A 16 -8.55 -2.27 -3.00
N LYS A 17 -7.37 -1.95 -2.44
CA LYS A 17 -7.23 -1.01 -1.32
C LYS A 17 -6.57 0.27 -1.83
N LEU A 18 -7.22 1.42 -1.64
CA LEU A 18 -6.75 2.72 -2.11
C LEU A 18 -6.19 3.58 -0.96
N THR A 19 -5.19 4.41 -1.29
CA THR A 19 -4.70 5.50 -0.45
C THR A 19 -4.11 6.61 -1.32
N SER A 20 -3.88 7.79 -0.75
CA SER A 20 -3.35 8.97 -1.45
C SER A 20 -2.23 9.64 -0.66
N GLY A 21 -1.27 10.24 -1.35
CA GLY A 21 -0.14 10.97 -0.76
C GLY A 21 0.85 11.43 -1.82
N ASP A 22 1.74 12.37 -1.50
CA ASP A 22 2.77 12.87 -2.42
C ASP A 22 3.93 11.87 -2.53
N TYR A 23 3.75 10.82 -3.32
CA TYR A 23 4.72 9.73 -3.42
C TYR A 23 5.97 10.09 -4.22
N ASN A 24 5.93 11.15 -5.02
CA ASN A 24 7.06 11.57 -5.85
C ASN A 24 7.76 12.85 -5.36
N GLY A 25 7.18 13.56 -4.39
CA GLY A 25 7.77 14.73 -3.73
C GLY A 25 7.60 16.03 -4.50
N ASN A 26 6.53 16.16 -5.29
CA ASN A 26 6.28 17.36 -6.09
C ASN A 26 5.30 18.34 -5.45
N GLY A 27 4.84 18.07 -4.23
CA GLY A 27 3.89 18.85 -3.47
C GLY A 27 2.43 18.61 -3.85
N ARG A 28 2.10 17.57 -4.62
CA ARG A 28 0.73 17.17 -4.95
C ARG A 28 0.51 15.71 -4.58
N ASP A 29 -0.66 15.42 -4.05
CA ASP A 29 -1.04 14.04 -3.77
C ASP A 29 -1.23 13.23 -5.06
N ASP A 30 -0.73 12.01 -5.02
CA ASP A 30 -0.87 10.95 -6.01
C ASP A 30 -1.83 9.87 -5.46
N LEU A 31 -2.17 8.88 -6.28
CA LEU A 31 -2.95 7.72 -5.83
C LEU A 31 -2.11 6.45 -5.83
N ALA A 32 -2.31 5.61 -4.80
CA ALA A 32 -1.76 4.27 -4.73
C ALA A 32 -2.86 3.23 -4.51
N ALA A 33 -2.69 2.06 -5.10
CA ALA A 33 -3.63 0.96 -4.99
C ALA A 33 -2.92 -0.38 -4.79
N MET A 34 -3.24 -1.09 -3.70
CA MET A 34 -2.90 -2.50 -3.59
C MET A 34 -3.98 -3.31 -4.30
N TYR A 35 -3.57 -4.13 -5.25
CA TYR A 35 -4.43 -4.97 -6.07
C TYR A 35 -4.23 -6.45 -5.74
N ASP A 36 -5.34 -7.14 -5.50
CA ASP A 36 -5.43 -8.59 -5.30
C ASP A 36 -5.74 -9.29 -6.62
N TYR A 37 -4.82 -10.14 -7.09
CA TYR A 37 -5.05 -10.95 -8.28
C TYR A 37 -5.73 -12.27 -7.90
N ALA A 38 -6.62 -12.75 -8.76
CA ALA A 38 -7.32 -14.01 -8.55
C ALA A 38 -6.40 -15.25 -8.46
N ASP A 39 -5.14 -15.15 -8.89
CA ASP A 39 -4.13 -16.21 -8.73
C ASP A 39 -3.43 -16.16 -7.35
N GLY A 40 -3.82 -15.23 -6.48
CA GLY A 40 -3.28 -15.01 -5.14
C GLY A 40 -2.03 -14.13 -5.11
N SER A 41 -1.53 -13.65 -6.26
CA SER A 41 -0.47 -12.64 -6.31
C SER A 41 -1.03 -11.27 -5.93
N ALA A 42 -0.15 -10.36 -5.51
CA ALA A 42 -0.56 -8.99 -5.16
C ALA A 42 0.43 -7.97 -5.73
N ALA A 43 -0.05 -6.77 -6.01
CA ALA A 43 0.80 -5.67 -6.49
C ALA A 43 0.35 -4.32 -5.93
N MET A 44 1.28 -3.37 -5.86
CA MET A 44 1.00 -1.96 -5.63
C MET A 44 1.11 -1.21 -6.94
N PHE A 45 0.16 -0.35 -7.23
CA PHE A 45 0.18 0.56 -8.38
C PHE A 45 0.14 2.01 -7.92
N THR A 46 0.85 2.89 -8.63
CA THR A 46 0.81 4.34 -8.37
C THR A 46 0.36 5.09 -9.63
N TRP A 47 -0.57 6.03 -9.47
CA TRP A 47 -0.94 7.05 -10.47
C TRP A 47 -0.43 8.40 -9.98
N LEU A 48 0.53 8.98 -10.72
CA LEU A 48 0.98 10.33 -10.42
C LEU A 48 -0.03 11.36 -10.93
N SER A 49 -0.27 12.39 -10.12
CA SER A 49 -1.07 13.54 -10.52
C SER A 49 -0.28 14.50 -11.41
N ASP A 50 -0.95 15.08 -12.39
CA ASP A 50 -0.45 16.19 -13.20
C ASP A 50 -0.95 17.53 -12.63
N THR A 51 -0.35 18.62 -13.10
CA THR A 51 -0.60 20.00 -12.70
C THR A 51 -2.04 20.47 -12.98
N ASP A 52 -2.76 19.80 -13.87
CA ASP A 52 -4.17 20.07 -14.19
C ASP A 52 -5.16 19.21 -13.38
N GLY A 53 -4.65 18.40 -12.43
CA GLY A 53 -5.46 17.49 -11.60
C GLY A 53 -5.83 16.19 -12.28
N THR A 54 -5.34 15.91 -13.49
CA THR A 54 -5.45 14.59 -14.12
C THR A 54 -4.38 13.63 -13.61
N PHE A 55 -4.50 12.35 -13.96
CA PHE A 55 -3.52 11.33 -13.60
C PHE A 55 -2.85 10.72 -14.82
N LEU A 56 -1.56 10.40 -14.68
CA LEU A 56 -0.83 9.59 -15.64
C LEU A 56 -1.27 8.12 -15.58
N ALA A 57 -0.90 7.33 -16.60
CA ALA A 57 -1.10 5.89 -16.57
C ALA A 57 -0.39 5.25 -15.36
N PRO A 58 -0.98 4.23 -14.72
CA PRO A 58 -0.42 3.64 -13.53
C PRO A 58 0.90 2.95 -13.78
N ARG A 59 1.74 3.00 -12.77
CA ARG A 59 2.99 2.25 -12.70
C ARG A 59 2.77 1.10 -11.74
N LYS A 60 3.22 -0.10 -12.10
CA LYS A 60 3.36 -1.19 -11.13
C LYS A 60 4.59 -0.86 -10.26
N SER A 61 4.33 -0.50 -9.02
CA SER A 61 5.30 0.03 -8.07
C SER A 61 5.95 -1.08 -7.26
N TRP A 62 5.20 -2.14 -6.95
CA TRP A 62 5.69 -3.33 -6.25
C TRP A 62 4.84 -4.55 -6.64
N GLU A 63 5.38 -5.76 -6.53
CA GLU A 63 4.63 -7.01 -6.69
C GLU A 63 5.18 -8.15 -5.85
N THR A 64 4.35 -9.15 -5.61
CA THR A 64 4.73 -10.40 -4.96
C THR A 64 4.03 -11.60 -5.59
N ALA A 65 4.70 -12.76 -5.55
CA ALA A 65 4.13 -14.02 -5.96
C ALA A 65 2.98 -14.47 -5.03
N PRO A 66 2.15 -15.44 -5.46
CA PRO A 66 1.06 -15.96 -4.65
C PRO A 66 1.46 -16.46 -3.26
N GLY A 67 0.55 -16.30 -2.29
CA GLY A 67 0.71 -16.82 -0.92
C GLY A 67 1.61 -15.98 0.00
N ASN A 68 2.01 -14.78 -0.43
CA ASN A 68 2.88 -13.90 0.34
C ASN A 68 2.14 -12.72 0.98
N TRP A 69 1.10 -12.20 0.31
CA TRP A 69 0.29 -11.08 0.76
C TRP A 69 -1.17 -11.32 0.39
N TYR A 70 -2.07 -10.87 1.27
CA TYR A 70 -3.52 -11.03 1.16
C TYR A 70 -4.15 -9.64 1.38
N PRO A 71 -4.44 -8.87 0.32
CA PRO A 71 -4.91 -7.49 0.42
C PRO A 71 -6.23 -7.32 1.20
N GLU A 72 -7.06 -8.36 1.27
CA GLU A 72 -8.27 -8.41 2.09
C GLU A 72 -7.98 -8.22 3.60
N HIS A 73 -6.77 -8.58 4.04
CA HIS A 73 -6.30 -8.42 5.42
C HIS A 73 -5.61 -7.08 5.71
N VAL A 74 -5.58 -6.18 4.72
CA VAL A 74 -4.78 -4.95 4.76
C VAL A 74 -5.65 -3.71 4.90
N GLN A 75 -5.21 -2.81 5.78
CA GLN A 75 -5.59 -1.39 5.76
C GLN A 75 -4.37 -0.56 5.36
N LEU A 76 -4.55 0.37 4.42
CA LEU A 76 -3.50 1.26 3.94
C LEU A 76 -3.68 2.68 4.50
N VAL A 77 -2.58 3.30 4.88
CA VAL A 77 -2.51 4.73 5.25
C VAL A 77 -1.21 5.33 4.74
N SER A 78 -1.27 6.56 4.23
CA SER A 78 -0.10 7.26 3.70
C SER A 78 0.39 8.35 4.64
N GLY A 79 1.69 8.66 4.53
CA GLY A 79 2.34 9.76 5.22
C GLY A 79 3.86 9.69 5.10
N ASP A 80 4.55 10.82 5.24
CA ASP A 80 6.03 10.87 5.26
C ASP A 80 6.58 10.29 6.58
N TYR A 81 6.76 8.96 6.62
CA TYR A 81 7.16 8.24 7.83
C TYR A 81 8.67 8.24 8.06
N ASP A 82 9.47 8.64 7.08
CA ASP A 82 10.92 8.72 7.21
C ASP A 82 11.51 10.14 7.07
N GLY A 83 10.65 11.15 6.89
CA GLY A 83 11.01 12.56 6.91
C GLY A 83 11.75 13.02 5.65
N ASN A 84 11.59 12.31 4.54
CA ASN A 84 12.31 12.60 3.30
C ASN A 84 11.59 13.60 2.38
N GLY A 85 10.41 14.09 2.78
CA GLY A 85 9.58 15.02 2.02
C GLY A 85 8.69 14.35 0.96
N ARG A 86 8.53 13.01 1.00
CA ARG A 86 7.58 12.24 0.21
C ARG A 86 6.75 11.38 1.13
N ASP A 87 5.48 11.22 0.81
CA ASP A 87 4.68 10.25 1.55
C ASP A 87 5.14 8.82 1.23
N ASP A 88 5.08 7.97 2.25
CA ASP A 88 5.22 6.53 2.19
C ASP A 88 3.83 5.88 2.36
N VAL A 89 3.74 4.56 2.20
CA VAL A 89 2.51 3.81 2.52
C VAL A 89 2.79 2.84 3.67
N ALA A 90 2.00 2.93 4.74
CA ALA A 90 1.96 1.92 5.78
C ALA A 90 0.77 0.97 5.55
N ALA A 91 1.04 -0.32 5.68
CA ALA A 91 0.04 -1.40 5.62
C ALA A 91 -0.08 -2.04 7.00
N PHE A 92 -1.23 -1.86 7.64
CA PHE A 92 -1.60 -2.64 8.82
C PHE A 92 -2.19 -3.96 8.37
N TYR A 93 -1.52 -5.06 8.71
CA TYR A 93 -1.81 -6.40 8.25
C TYR A 93 -2.32 -7.27 9.41
N GLY A 94 -3.54 -7.79 9.29
CA GLY A 94 -4.11 -8.76 10.22
C GLY A 94 -3.88 -10.21 9.77
N TYR A 95 -3.51 -11.11 10.67
CA TYR A 95 -3.44 -12.54 10.38
C TYR A 95 -4.63 -13.27 11.02
N ASP A 96 -5.04 -14.40 10.45
CA ASP A 96 -6.16 -15.22 10.94
C ASP A 96 -5.96 -15.75 12.37
N ASP A 97 -4.70 -15.83 12.83
CA ASP A 97 -4.32 -16.30 14.17
C ASP A 97 -4.16 -15.16 15.20
N ALA A 98 -4.83 -14.03 14.95
CA ALA A 98 -4.82 -12.82 15.79
C ALA A 98 -3.44 -12.15 15.94
N ARG A 99 -2.49 -12.45 15.06
CA ARG A 99 -1.29 -11.61 14.89
C ARG A 99 -1.64 -10.36 14.11
N ALA A 100 -0.84 -9.33 14.30
CA ALA A 100 -0.84 -8.14 13.45
C ALA A 100 0.60 -7.72 13.14
N ALA A 101 0.79 -7.08 12.00
CA ALA A 101 2.06 -6.47 11.63
C ALA A 101 1.82 -5.12 10.95
N LEU A 102 2.77 -4.20 11.13
CA LEU A 102 2.86 -2.97 10.36
C LEU A 102 4.01 -3.14 9.37
N PHE A 103 3.72 -2.84 8.11
CA PHE A 103 4.70 -2.80 7.05
C PHE A 103 4.76 -1.39 6.48
N THR A 104 5.95 -0.94 6.10
CA THR A 104 6.16 0.36 5.46
C THR A 104 6.73 0.14 4.07
N PHE A 105 6.01 0.63 3.06
CA PHE A 105 6.42 0.74 1.67
C PHE A 105 6.98 2.14 1.45
N LYS A 106 8.31 2.23 1.35
CA LYS A 106 8.98 3.52 1.15
C LYS A 106 8.88 3.98 -0.30
N SER A 107 8.54 5.24 -0.52
CA SER A 107 8.47 5.83 -1.86
C SER A 107 9.83 6.32 -2.36
N ASP A 108 10.07 6.19 -3.67
CA ASP A 108 11.21 6.79 -4.37
C ASP A 108 10.78 8.05 -5.14
N THR A 109 11.76 8.77 -5.71
CA THR A 109 11.51 10.01 -6.47
C THR A 109 10.70 9.80 -7.75
N THR A 110 10.39 8.56 -8.13
CA THR A 110 9.54 8.23 -9.27
C THR A 110 8.11 7.88 -8.85
N GLY A 111 7.82 7.91 -7.55
CA GLY A 111 6.55 7.50 -6.96
C GLY A 111 6.34 5.98 -6.93
N LYS A 112 7.41 5.19 -7.10
CA LYS A 112 7.38 3.75 -6.90
C LYS A 112 7.69 3.41 -5.45
N PHE A 113 7.29 2.20 -5.04
CA PHE A 113 7.51 1.72 -3.69
C PHE A 113 8.59 0.63 -3.66
N ALA A 114 9.49 0.72 -2.70
CA ALA A 114 10.41 -0.36 -2.41
C ALA A 114 9.67 -1.57 -1.82
N ALA A 115 10.37 -2.71 -1.74
CA ALA A 115 9.87 -3.86 -0.99
C ALA A 115 9.57 -3.46 0.47
N PRO A 116 8.43 -3.90 1.04
CA PRO A 116 7.98 -3.44 2.33
C PRO A 116 8.92 -3.89 3.45
N VAL A 117 9.21 -2.97 4.37
CA VAL A 117 9.91 -3.28 5.62
C VAL A 117 8.87 -3.58 6.68
N LYS A 118 8.99 -4.72 7.38
CA LYS A 118 8.17 -5.01 8.57
C LYS A 118 8.65 -4.14 9.72
N SER A 119 8.00 -3.00 9.92
CA SER A 119 8.38 -1.99 10.91
C SER A 119 7.94 -2.38 12.33
N TRP A 120 6.89 -3.19 12.47
CA TRP A 120 6.41 -3.68 13.77
C TRP A 120 5.58 -4.96 13.62
N ASN A 121 5.50 -5.80 14.67
CA ASN A 121 4.57 -6.92 14.73
C ASN A 121 4.26 -7.40 16.15
N VAL A 122 3.10 -8.05 16.30
CA VAL A 122 2.70 -8.76 17.52
C VAL A 122 2.70 -10.28 17.25
N PRO A 123 3.41 -11.08 18.05
CA PRO A 123 3.32 -12.54 18.04
C PRO A 123 1.92 -13.08 18.41
N ALA A 124 1.63 -14.32 18.03
CA ALA A 124 0.32 -14.92 18.27
C ALA A 124 0.00 -14.98 19.78
N LYS A 125 -1.28 -14.83 20.13
CA LYS A 125 -1.83 -14.96 21.50
C LYS A 125 -1.38 -13.89 22.51
N GLN A 126 -0.90 -12.72 22.07
CA GLN A 126 -0.52 -11.62 22.97
C GLN A 126 -1.60 -10.56 23.21
N TRP A 127 -2.76 -10.63 22.55
CA TRP A 127 -3.86 -9.67 22.72
C TRP A 127 -4.73 -9.88 23.99
N TRP A 128 -4.20 -10.56 25.01
CA TRP A 128 -4.80 -10.62 26.34
C TRP A 128 -3.74 -10.36 27.43
N GLY A 129 -3.80 -9.18 28.06
CA GLY A 129 -3.07 -8.85 29.30
C GLY A 129 -1.75 -8.06 29.15
N GLU A 130 -1.76 -6.83 29.72
CA GLU A 130 -0.67 -5.95 30.23
C GLU A 130 0.74 -5.88 29.61
N HIS A 131 1.06 -6.54 28.50
CA HIS A 131 2.44 -6.59 28.01
C HIS A 131 2.57 -6.23 26.53
N VAL A 132 2.24 -4.98 26.20
CA VAL A 132 2.82 -4.33 25.03
C VAL A 132 4.15 -3.72 25.46
N LYS A 133 5.27 -4.37 25.12
CA LYS A 133 6.56 -3.70 25.06
C LYS A 133 6.78 -3.23 23.63
N LEU A 134 6.63 -1.93 23.42
CA LEU A 134 7.19 -1.26 22.25
C LEU A 134 8.71 -1.25 22.45
N GLY A 135 9.43 -1.93 21.56
CA GLY A 135 10.89 -1.80 21.45
C GLY A 135 11.26 -0.56 20.67
#